data_AF-A0A9E3H491-F1
#
_entry.id   AF-A0A9E3H491-F1
#
_cell.length_a   1.000
_cell.length_b   1.000
_cell.length_c   1.000
_cell.angle_alpha   90.00
_cell.angle_beta   90.00
_cell.angle_gamma   90.00
#
_symmetry.space_group_name_H-M   'P 1'
#
loop_
_entity.id
_entity.type
_entity.pdbx_description
1 polymer ?
#
loop_
_entity_poly.entity_id
_entity_poly.type
_entity_poly.pdbx_seq_one_letter_code
_entity_poly.pdbx_strand_id
1 'polypeptide(L)'
;MFVLLSRVLLWLLLLAVLVSLFQRFYPKGTFVGRLFLVILAAVVLLSFVNPTEPAIASLWRVVSFPLKPLGASMLLMIFAAQTLKDGAIGKPGGLYVAWALTILLLASTPAVAYFLVQSPIAKFANPNIALSAPKSGTLVAFKPNSTVANMSDVVGDSIFSQAQPNSYLLQTPTEVRRRGLQLEDFVPSADTLALTTRVWESYLNQIYFFLRGGQR
;
A
#
# COMPACT_ATOMS: atom_id res chain seq x y z
N MET A 1 33.90 -7.51 -6.54
CA MET A 1 34.15 -8.56 -5.52
C MET A 1 33.05 -8.58 -4.45
N PHE A 2 32.85 -7.50 -3.68
CA PHE A 2 31.85 -7.43 -2.59
C PHE A 2 30.40 -7.68 -3.05
N VAL A 3 30.01 -7.17 -4.23
CA VAL A 3 28.65 -7.35 -4.79
C VAL A 3 28.33 -8.81 -5.09
N LEU A 4 29.32 -9.60 -5.54
CA LEU A 4 29.13 -11.04 -5.77
C LEU A 4 29.00 -11.78 -4.45
N LEU A 5 29.83 -11.43 -3.45
CA LEU A 5 29.79 -12.05 -2.12
C LEU A 5 28.48 -11.74 -1.40
N SER A 6 28.02 -10.49 -1.42
CA SER A 6 26.75 -10.09 -0.80
C SER A 6 25.56 -10.74 -1.51
N ARG A 7 25.62 -10.89 -2.84
CA ARG A 7 24.61 -11.64 -3.60
C ARG A 7 24.57 -13.10 -3.18
N VAL A 8 25.71 -13.80 -3.11
CA VAL A 8 25.77 -15.21 -2.67
C VAL A 8 25.30 -15.37 -1.21
N LEU A 9 25.65 -14.45 -0.32
CA LEU A 9 25.21 -14.48 1.07
C LEU A 9 23.69 -14.28 1.20
N LEU A 10 23.13 -13.34 0.44
CA LEU A 10 21.69 -13.12 0.38
C LEU A 10 20.98 -14.37 -0.14
N TRP A 11 21.52 -15.02 -1.17
CA TRP A 11 21.00 -16.29 -1.68
C TRP A 11 20.97 -17.37 -0.59
N LEU A 12 22.06 -17.55 0.16
CA LEU A 12 22.12 -18.54 1.23
C LEU A 12 21.13 -18.21 2.35
N LEU A 13 21.06 -16.95 2.76
CA LEU A 13 20.11 -16.48 3.77
C LEU A 13 18.67 -16.72 3.34
N LEU A 14 18.32 -16.35 2.10
CA LEU A 14 16.96 -16.46 1.60
C LEU A 14 16.54 -17.91 1.40
N LEU A 15 17.45 -18.77 0.91
CA LEU A 15 17.21 -20.21 0.83
C LEU A 15 17.03 -20.81 2.24
N ALA A 16 17.85 -20.41 3.22
CA ALA A 16 17.72 -20.84 4.60
C ALA A 16 16.39 -20.39 5.23
N VAL A 17 15.96 -19.16 4.99
CA VAL A 17 14.65 -18.65 5.43
C VAL A 17 13.52 -19.45 4.77
N LEU A 18 13.63 -19.74 3.47
CA LEU A 18 12.60 -20.48 2.73
C LEU A 18 12.48 -21.93 3.23
N VAL A 19 13.61 -22.62 3.42
CA VAL A 19 13.66 -23.98 3.98
C VAL A 19 13.15 -24.00 5.43
N SER A 20 13.55 -23.03 6.24
CA SER A 20 13.08 -22.89 7.63
C SER A 20 11.56 -22.67 7.68
N LEU A 21 11.03 -21.81 6.82
CA LEU A 21 9.60 -21.57 6.71
C LEU A 21 8.85 -22.84 6.30
N PHE A 22 9.39 -23.57 5.32
CA PHE A 22 8.81 -24.82 4.86
C PHE A 22 8.78 -25.87 5.97
N GLN A 23 9.91 -26.13 6.64
CA GLN A 23 9.99 -27.12 7.73
C GLN A 23 9.07 -26.77 8.90
N ARG A 24 8.88 -25.48 9.20
CA ARG A 24 8.06 -25.04 10.34
C ARG A 24 6.56 -25.09 10.05
N PHE A 25 6.14 -24.66 8.87
CA PHE A 25 4.72 -24.48 8.54
C PHE A 25 4.12 -25.65 7.75
N TYR A 26 4.91 -26.41 6.99
CA TYR A 26 4.44 -27.57 6.24
C TYR A 26 3.81 -28.67 7.13
N PRO A 27 4.40 -29.09 8.28
CA PRO A 27 3.83 -30.18 9.07
C PRO A 27 2.52 -29.80 9.78
N LYS A 28 2.34 -28.53 10.17
CA LYS A 28 1.19 -28.07 10.97
C LYS A 28 0.07 -27.41 10.14
N GLY A 29 0.30 -27.17 8.84
CA GLY A 29 -0.63 -26.45 7.97
C GLY A 29 -1.75 -27.32 7.37
N THR A 30 -2.86 -26.67 7.00
CA THR A 30 -3.94 -27.25 6.19
C THR A 30 -3.47 -27.52 4.75
N PHE A 31 -4.20 -28.35 3.99
CA PHE A 31 -3.86 -28.65 2.59
C PHE A 31 -3.67 -27.37 1.74
N VAL A 32 -4.59 -26.41 1.86
CA VAL A 32 -4.51 -25.12 1.16
C VAL A 32 -3.28 -24.33 1.59
N GLY A 33 -2.97 -24.30 2.89
CA GLY A 33 -1.78 -23.61 3.40
C GLY A 33 -0.47 -24.23 2.88
N ARG A 34 -0.41 -25.57 2.79
CA ARG A 34 0.74 -26.28 2.21
C ARG A 34 0.89 -25.96 0.72
N LEU A 35 -0.21 -25.98 -0.02
CA LEU A 35 -0.22 -25.66 -1.46
C LEU A 35 0.24 -24.22 -1.69
N PHE A 36 -0.28 -23.26 -0.92
CA PHE A 36 0.17 -21.87 -1.00
C PHE A 36 1.68 -21.73 -0.70
N LEU A 37 2.19 -22.44 0.32
CA LEU A 37 3.61 -22.43 0.64
C LEU A 37 4.48 -23.00 -0.48
N VAL A 38 4.06 -24.10 -1.11
CA VAL A 38 4.77 -24.70 -2.25
C VAL A 38 4.77 -23.73 -3.43
N ILE A 39 3.63 -23.10 -3.74
CA ILE A 39 3.55 -22.09 -4.82
C ILE A 39 4.45 -20.90 -4.49
N LEU A 40 4.40 -20.37 -3.26
CA LEU A 40 5.24 -19.25 -2.84
C LEU A 40 6.73 -19.60 -2.97
N ALA A 41 7.13 -20.79 -2.51
CA ALA A 41 8.51 -21.26 -2.64
C ALA A 41 8.92 -21.43 -4.12
N ALA A 42 8.03 -21.97 -4.95
CA ALA A 42 8.27 -22.11 -6.39
C ALA A 42 8.44 -20.74 -7.05
N VAL A 43 7.56 -19.77 -6.79
CA VAL A 43 7.65 -18.41 -7.35
C VAL A 43 8.94 -17.72 -6.91
N VAL A 44 9.32 -17.86 -5.64
CA VAL A 44 10.58 -17.32 -5.13
C VAL A 44 11.77 -17.96 -5.87
N LEU A 45 11.86 -19.30 -5.93
CA LEU A 45 12.95 -19.99 -6.63
C LEU A 45 13.01 -19.64 -8.12
N LEU A 46 11.86 -19.59 -8.80
CA LEU A 46 11.76 -19.21 -10.21
C LEU A 46 12.22 -17.77 -10.45
N SER A 47 11.85 -16.83 -9.57
CA SER A 47 12.29 -15.42 -9.63
C SER A 47 13.80 -15.28 -9.57
N PHE A 48 14.47 -16.21 -8.90
CA PHE A 48 15.92 -16.25 -8.77
C PHE A 48 16.63 -16.97 -9.93
N VAL A 49 16.04 -18.03 -10.49
CA VAL A 49 16.62 -18.79 -11.60
C VAL A 49 16.46 -18.05 -12.93
N ASN A 50 15.26 -17.56 -13.23
CA ASN A 50 14.92 -16.90 -14.49
C ASN A 50 14.24 -15.55 -14.23
N PRO A 51 14.99 -14.55 -13.73
CA PRO A 51 14.42 -13.28 -13.29
C PRO A 51 13.63 -12.52 -14.38
N THR A 52 13.95 -12.72 -15.66
CA THR A 52 13.44 -11.95 -16.80
C THR A 52 12.05 -12.35 -17.28
N GLU A 53 11.50 -13.47 -16.82
CA GLU A 53 10.22 -13.99 -17.32
C GLU A 53 9.00 -13.17 -16.81
N PRO A 54 8.18 -12.60 -17.71
CA PRO A 54 7.00 -11.82 -17.31
C PRO A 54 5.94 -12.69 -16.60
N ALA A 55 5.92 -13.99 -16.86
CA ALA A 55 5.03 -14.94 -16.20
C ALA A 55 5.27 -14.97 -14.68
N ILE A 56 6.51 -14.83 -14.22
CA ILE A 56 6.86 -14.87 -12.79
C ILE A 56 6.35 -13.62 -12.07
N ALA A 57 6.38 -12.46 -12.73
CA ALA A 57 5.81 -11.23 -12.19
C ALA A 57 4.28 -11.35 -12.01
N SER A 58 3.60 -12.01 -12.95
CA SER A 58 2.17 -12.32 -12.82
C SER A 58 1.90 -13.27 -11.65
N LEU A 59 2.67 -14.35 -11.53
CA LEU A 59 2.56 -15.29 -10.41
C LEU A 59 2.82 -14.62 -9.06
N TRP A 60 3.81 -13.73 -8.98
CA TRP A 60 4.05 -12.93 -7.78
C TRP A 60 2.84 -12.07 -7.40
N ARG A 61 2.13 -11.50 -8.37
CA ARG A 61 0.93 -10.69 -8.11
C ARG A 61 -0.21 -11.53 -7.52
N VAL A 62 -0.35 -12.78 -7.98
CA VAL A 62 -1.33 -13.73 -7.44
C VAL A 62 -0.95 -14.15 -6.03
N VAL A 63 0.32 -14.51 -5.80
CA VAL A 63 0.81 -14.91 -4.46
C VAL A 63 0.77 -13.76 -3.46
N SER A 64 0.94 -12.53 -3.93
CA SER A 64 0.91 -11.32 -3.10
C SER A 64 -0.49 -10.74 -2.89
N PHE A 65 -1.50 -11.22 -3.61
CA PHE A 65 -2.90 -10.87 -3.38
C PHE A 65 -3.35 -11.00 -1.90
N PRO A 66 -3.16 -12.16 -1.22
CA PRO A 66 -3.51 -12.32 0.19
C PRO A 66 -2.77 -11.37 1.14
N LEU A 67 -1.62 -10.84 0.72
CA LEU A 67 -0.80 -9.94 1.52
C LEU A 67 -1.28 -8.49 1.42
N LYS A 68 -2.14 -8.16 0.45
CA LYS A 68 -2.76 -6.83 0.34
C LYS A 68 -3.84 -6.67 1.40
N PRO A 69 -4.05 -5.46 1.97
CA PRO A 69 -5.03 -5.25 3.04
C PRO A 69 -6.44 -5.76 2.67
N LEU A 70 -6.87 -5.48 1.45
CA LEU A 70 -8.17 -5.94 0.92
C LEU A 70 -8.20 -7.47 0.69
N GLY A 71 -7.13 -8.05 0.15
CA GLY A 71 -7.08 -9.50 -0.08
C GLY A 71 -7.03 -10.29 1.23
N ALA A 72 -6.29 -9.78 2.22
CA ALA A 72 -6.19 -10.34 3.56
C ALA A 72 -7.55 -10.36 4.26
N SER A 73 -8.27 -9.23 4.26
CA SER A 73 -9.60 -9.16 4.88
C SER A 73 -10.60 -10.08 4.17
N MET A 74 -10.58 -10.14 2.84
CA MET A 74 -11.43 -11.04 2.06
C MET A 74 -11.18 -12.51 2.38
N LEU A 75 -9.92 -12.94 2.50
CA LEU A 75 -9.59 -14.32 2.85
C LEU A 75 -9.97 -14.68 4.28
N LEU A 76 -9.75 -13.77 5.23
CA LEU A 76 -10.20 -13.96 6.60
C LEU A 76 -11.73 -14.08 6.67
N MET A 77 -12.47 -13.30 5.89
CA MET A 77 -13.92 -13.44 5.77
C MET A 77 -14.34 -14.75 5.12
N ILE A 78 -13.61 -15.25 4.12
CA ILE A 78 -13.85 -16.58 3.54
C ILE A 78 -13.61 -17.68 4.57
N PHE A 79 -12.55 -17.59 5.37
CA PHE A 79 -12.29 -18.57 6.44
C PHE A 79 -13.30 -18.47 7.58
N ALA A 80 -13.75 -17.25 7.92
CA ALA A 80 -14.87 -17.08 8.82
C ALA A 80 -16.14 -17.75 8.24
N ALA A 81 -16.39 -17.56 6.95
CA ALA A 81 -17.56 -18.09 6.27
C ALA A 81 -17.66 -19.63 6.36
N GLN A 82 -16.51 -20.31 6.27
CA GLN A 82 -16.41 -21.77 6.40
C GLN A 82 -16.79 -22.29 7.79
N THR A 83 -16.80 -21.44 8.81
CA THR A 83 -17.17 -21.81 10.18
C THR A 83 -18.64 -21.55 10.50
N LEU A 84 -19.44 -21.03 9.55
CA LEU A 84 -20.87 -20.85 9.78
C LEU A 84 -21.56 -22.21 9.81
N LYS A 85 -22.24 -22.49 10.92
CA LYS A 85 -23.08 -23.67 11.09
C LYS A 85 -24.35 -23.26 11.82
N ASP A 86 -25.49 -23.74 11.34
CA ASP A 86 -26.82 -23.49 11.95
C ASP A 86 -27.13 -21.99 12.17
N GLY A 87 -26.65 -21.12 11.27
CA GLY A 87 -26.84 -19.66 11.35
C GLY A 87 -25.93 -18.93 12.34
N ALA A 88 -25.08 -19.64 13.08
CA ALA A 88 -24.10 -19.07 13.99
C ALA A 88 -22.68 -19.17 13.43
N ILE A 89 -21.83 -18.19 13.76
CA ILE A 89 -20.40 -18.23 13.45
C ILE A 89 -19.70 -19.11 14.49
N GLY A 90 -19.23 -20.29 14.07
CA GLY A 90 -18.44 -21.19 14.92
C GLY A 90 -17.12 -20.55 15.36
N LYS A 91 -16.52 -21.03 16.45
CA LYS A 91 -15.18 -20.60 16.87
C LYS A 91 -14.12 -21.36 16.06
N PRO A 92 -13.05 -20.71 15.54
CA PRO A 92 -12.62 -19.32 15.77
C PRO A 92 -13.13 -18.30 14.73
N GLY A 93 -14.17 -18.59 13.95
CA GLY A 93 -14.71 -17.73 12.90
C GLY A 93 -14.95 -16.28 13.28
N GLY A 94 -15.50 -16.03 14.47
CA GLY A 94 -15.73 -14.68 14.96
C GLY A 94 -14.44 -13.86 15.09
N LEU A 95 -13.33 -14.51 15.44
CA LEU A 95 -12.01 -13.87 15.50
C LEU A 95 -11.50 -13.51 14.09
N TYR A 96 -11.75 -14.36 13.09
CA TYR A 96 -11.39 -14.04 11.70
C TYR A 96 -12.18 -12.86 11.16
N VAL A 97 -13.49 -12.77 11.45
CA VAL A 97 -14.29 -11.59 11.11
C VAL A 97 -13.76 -10.34 11.81
N ALA A 98 -13.45 -10.44 13.10
CA ALA A 98 -12.90 -9.32 13.86
C ALA A 98 -11.58 -8.82 13.24
N TRP A 99 -10.65 -9.72 12.91
CA TRP A 99 -9.40 -9.35 12.23
C TRP A 99 -9.61 -8.82 10.82
N ALA A 100 -10.56 -9.36 10.06
CA ALA A 100 -10.88 -8.86 8.74
C ALA A 100 -11.38 -7.41 8.79
N LEU A 101 -12.30 -7.14 9.73
CA LEU A 101 -12.85 -5.80 9.93
C LEU A 101 -11.81 -4.82 10.46
N THR A 102 -10.95 -5.23 11.41
CA THR A 102 -9.89 -4.35 11.90
C THR A 102 -8.89 -3.99 10.81
N ILE A 103 -8.47 -4.96 9.97
CA ILE A 103 -7.58 -4.68 8.83
C ILE A 103 -8.25 -3.71 7.85
N LEU A 104 -9.53 -3.91 7.53
CA LEU A 104 -10.26 -3.05 6.61
C LEU A 104 -10.40 -1.63 7.17
N LEU A 105 -10.78 -1.51 8.45
CA LEU A 105 -10.92 -0.22 9.14
C LEU A 105 -9.59 0.53 9.19
N LEU A 106 -8.50 -0.17 9.52
CA LEU A 106 -7.16 0.44 9.56
C LEU A 106 -6.68 0.83 8.14
N ALA A 107 -6.94 0.01 7.12
CA ALA A 107 -6.54 0.34 5.75
C ALA A 107 -7.42 1.42 5.09
N SER A 108 -8.64 1.60 5.58
CA SER A 108 -9.63 2.57 5.09
C SER A 108 -9.57 3.91 5.83
N THR A 109 -8.75 4.04 6.88
CA THR A 109 -8.60 5.31 7.60
C THR A 109 -7.59 6.24 6.91
N PRO A 110 -7.99 7.48 6.54
CA PRO A 110 -7.07 8.46 5.96
C PRO A 110 -5.82 8.73 6.82
N ALA A 111 -5.95 8.67 8.15
CA ALA A 111 -4.81 8.79 9.07
C ALA A 111 -3.69 7.78 8.79
N VAL A 112 -4.05 6.53 8.48
CA VAL A 112 -3.08 5.47 8.15
C VAL A 112 -2.45 5.75 6.78
N ALA A 113 -3.26 6.17 5.80
CA ALA A 113 -2.77 6.55 4.48
C ALA A 113 -1.75 7.71 4.56
N TYR A 114 -1.96 8.69 5.44
CA TYR A 114 -1.02 9.80 5.65
C TYR A 114 0.39 9.30 6.04
N PHE A 115 0.49 8.37 6.99
CA PHE A 115 1.78 7.78 7.39
C PHE A 115 2.41 6.94 6.27
N LEU A 116 1.60 6.15 5.55
CA LEU A 116 2.11 5.35 4.43
C LEU A 116 2.63 6.22 3.28
N VAL A 117 1.97 7.34 2.96
CA VAL A 117 2.39 8.24 1.87
C VAL A 117 3.66 9.02 2.24
N GLN A 118 3.87 9.29 3.52
CA GLN A 118 5.09 9.96 3.98
C GLN A 118 6.32 9.06 3.97
N SER A 119 6.11 7.74 3.88
CA SER A 119 7.21 6.79 3.80
C SER A 119 8.13 7.10 2.60
N PRO A 120 9.46 6.94 2.75
CA PRO A 120 10.41 7.18 1.66
C PRO A 120 10.03 6.41 0.40
N ILE A 121 9.56 5.18 0.57
CA ILE A 121 9.21 4.25 -0.50
C ILE A 121 8.03 4.74 -1.34
N ALA A 122 6.99 5.30 -0.71
CA ALA A 122 5.86 5.87 -1.44
C ALA A 122 6.26 7.09 -2.31
N LYS A 123 7.24 7.89 -1.85
CA LYS A 123 7.78 9.03 -2.60
C LYS A 123 8.58 8.60 -3.84
N PHE A 124 9.34 7.51 -3.74
CA PHE A 124 10.09 6.94 -4.88
C PHE A 124 9.18 6.23 -5.88
N ALA A 125 8.18 5.50 -5.39
CA ALA A 125 7.27 4.71 -6.22
C ALA A 125 6.35 5.57 -7.09
N ASN A 126 5.90 6.71 -6.57
CA ASN A 126 5.01 7.62 -7.27
C ASN A 126 5.50 9.08 -7.14
N PRO A 127 6.36 9.56 -8.06
CA PRO A 127 6.84 10.93 -8.03
C PRO A 127 5.70 11.95 -8.17
N ASN A 128 4.57 11.59 -8.80
CA ASN A 128 3.39 12.44 -8.89
C ASN A 128 2.66 12.61 -7.53
N ILE A 129 2.77 11.64 -6.62
CA ILE A 129 2.35 11.81 -5.23
C ILE A 129 3.36 12.72 -4.52
N ALA A 130 4.66 12.61 -4.80
CA ALA A 130 5.70 13.51 -4.26
C ALA A 130 5.65 14.95 -4.80
N LEU A 131 5.21 15.18 -6.04
CA LEU A 131 5.05 16.50 -6.68
C LEU A 131 3.85 17.31 -6.13
N SER A 132 2.98 16.66 -5.35
CA SER A 132 1.97 17.34 -4.52
C SER A 132 2.52 17.70 -3.14
N ALA A 133 3.85 17.80 -2.98
CA ALA A 133 4.45 18.57 -1.89
C ALA A 133 3.90 20.00 -1.93
N PRO A 134 3.78 20.71 -0.78
CA PRO A 134 3.36 22.10 -0.79
C PRO A 134 4.39 22.88 -1.62
N LYS A 135 4.07 23.15 -2.89
CA LYS A 135 4.61 24.34 -3.54
C LYS A 135 4.02 25.48 -2.74
N SER A 136 4.81 26.01 -1.81
CA SER A 136 4.59 27.35 -1.26
C SER A 136 4.18 28.22 -2.44
N GLY A 137 2.98 28.81 -2.36
CA GLY A 137 2.43 29.63 -3.43
C GLY A 137 3.50 30.61 -3.89
N THR A 138 3.90 30.50 -5.15
CA THR A 138 4.84 31.47 -5.73
C THR A 138 4.02 32.71 -6.01
N LEU A 139 4.13 33.71 -5.15
CA LEU A 139 3.58 35.03 -5.39
C LEU A 139 4.35 35.63 -6.58
N VAL A 140 3.67 35.74 -7.72
CA VAL A 140 4.23 36.40 -8.91
C VAL A 140 3.71 37.83 -8.88
N ALA A 141 4.55 38.77 -8.45
CA ALA A 141 4.24 40.19 -8.56
C ALA A 141 4.34 40.62 -10.03
N PHE A 142 3.25 41.17 -10.58
CA PHE A 142 3.24 41.73 -11.93
C PHE A 142 3.71 43.18 -11.87
N LYS A 143 4.59 43.59 -12.79
CA LYS A 143 5.14 44.95 -12.84
C LYS A 143 3.98 45.97 -12.97
N PRO A 144 3.91 47.01 -12.11
CA PRO A 144 2.81 47.96 -12.12
C PRO A 144 2.75 48.75 -13.43
N ASN A 145 1.55 48.89 -13.99
CA ASN A 145 1.27 49.76 -15.12
C ASN A 145 0.97 51.17 -14.58
N SER A 146 1.78 52.16 -14.97
CA SER A 146 1.89 53.49 -14.35
C SER A 146 0.70 54.44 -14.58
N THR A 147 -0.49 53.95 -14.93
CA THR A 147 -1.61 54.81 -15.39
C THR A 147 -2.93 54.66 -14.64
N VAL A 148 -3.01 53.86 -13.56
CA VAL A 148 -4.26 53.73 -12.79
C VAL A 148 -4.01 53.82 -11.29
N ALA A 149 -4.61 54.82 -10.65
CA ALA A 149 -4.51 55.12 -9.21
C ALA A 149 -5.35 54.18 -8.32
N ASN A 150 -5.54 52.93 -8.72
CA ASN A 150 -6.22 51.92 -7.91
C ASN A 150 -5.27 50.74 -7.73
N MET A 151 -4.45 50.82 -6.68
CA MET A 151 -3.42 49.85 -6.34
C MET A 151 -4.05 48.67 -5.60
N SER A 152 -4.36 47.59 -6.32
CA SER A 152 -4.39 46.25 -5.76
C SER A 152 -3.22 45.49 -6.38
N ASP A 153 -2.15 45.30 -5.61
CA ASP A 153 -0.89 44.65 -6.00
C ASP A 153 -1.00 43.11 -6.10
N VAL A 154 -2.23 42.58 -6.02
CA VAL A 154 -2.52 41.16 -6.14
C VAL A 154 -3.57 40.97 -7.22
N VAL A 155 -3.11 40.70 -8.45
CA VAL A 155 -3.98 40.38 -9.62
C VAL A 155 -4.46 38.92 -9.60
N GLY A 156 -4.01 38.14 -8.63
CA GLY A 156 -4.44 36.77 -8.45
C GLY A 156 -4.19 36.34 -7.03
N ASP A 157 -5.21 36.48 -6.20
CA ASP A 157 -5.29 35.71 -4.99
C ASP A 157 -6.18 34.50 -5.28
N SER A 158 -5.60 33.30 -5.27
CA SER A 158 -6.40 32.09 -5.20
C SER A 158 -6.97 31.86 -3.80
N ILE A 159 -7.01 32.88 -2.92
CA ILE A 159 -7.87 32.91 -1.72
C ILE A 159 -9.31 33.27 -2.14
N PHE A 160 -9.90 32.47 -3.02
CA PHE A 160 -11.30 32.14 -2.85
C PHE A 160 -11.31 30.75 -2.21
N SER A 161 -11.36 30.73 -0.88
CA SER A 161 -11.97 29.61 -0.16
C SER A 161 -13.41 29.55 -0.63
N GLN A 162 -13.61 28.83 -1.73
CA GLN A 162 -14.92 28.36 -2.16
C GLN A 162 -15.57 27.78 -0.92
N ALA A 163 -16.68 28.38 -0.48
CA ALA A 163 -17.51 27.86 0.59
C ALA A 163 -17.85 26.42 0.21
N GLN A 164 -17.10 25.46 0.77
CA GLN A 164 -17.26 24.06 0.45
C GLN A 164 -18.60 23.64 1.04
N PRO A 165 -19.55 23.17 0.22
CA PRO A 165 -20.73 22.52 0.76
C PRO A 165 -20.24 21.26 1.48
N ASN A 166 -20.35 21.25 2.81
CA ASN A 166 -20.34 20.05 3.64
C ASN A 166 -19.41 18.94 3.15
N SER A 167 -18.12 19.15 3.42
CA SER A 167 -16.93 18.45 2.92
C SER A 167 -16.76 16.98 3.34
N TYR A 168 -17.79 16.32 3.86
CA TYR A 168 -17.73 14.90 4.26
C TYR A 168 -17.98 13.92 3.11
N LEU A 169 -18.59 14.35 2.00
CA LEU A 169 -18.84 13.50 0.82
C LEU A 169 -17.80 13.64 -0.29
N LEU A 170 -16.85 14.58 -0.15
CA LEU A 170 -15.84 14.92 -1.17
C LEU A 170 -14.39 14.77 -0.66
N GLN A 171 -14.18 14.04 0.44
CA GLN A 171 -12.85 13.81 1.00
C GLN A 171 -11.97 13.03 0.02
N THR A 172 -11.09 13.74 -0.70
CA THR A 172 -10.02 13.11 -1.46
C THR A 172 -8.79 12.95 -0.57
N PRO A 173 -8.15 11.77 -0.52
CA PRO A 173 -7.03 11.52 0.39
C PRO A 173 -5.81 12.44 0.16
N THR A 174 -5.76 13.11 -0.99
CA THR A 174 -4.73 14.08 -1.35
C THR A 174 -4.81 15.37 -0.53
N GLU A 175 -5.97 15.72 0.01
CA GLU A 175 -6.17 16.94 0.81
C GLU A 175 -5.70 16.80 2.27
N VAL A 176 -5.77 15.58 2.83
CA VAL A 176 -5.26 15.25 4.19
C VAL A 176 -3.79 15.62 4.34
N ARG A 177 -3.00 15.45 3.27
CA ARG A 177 -1.58 15.82 3.28
C ARG A 177 -1.34 17.34 3.42
N ARG A 178 -2.28 18.17 2.95
CA ARG A 178 -2.17 19.64 2.98
C ARG A 178 -2.65 20.23 4.29
N ARG A 179 -3.67 19.61 4.90
CA ARG A 179 -4.41 20.15 6.05
C ARG A 179 -3.94 19.63 7.42
N GLY A 180 -3.14 18.55 7.45
CA GLY A 180 -2.75 17.87 8.69
C GLY A 180 -3.79 16.86 9.17
N LEU A 181 -3.46 16.09 10.21
CA LEU A 181 -4.36 15.07 10.77
C LEU A 181 -5.50 15.72 11.55
N GLN A 182 -6.74 15.41 11.18
CA GLN A 182 -7.94 15.86 11.89
C GLN A 182 -8.76 14.68 12.40
N LEU A 183 -9.73 14.93 13.28
CA LEU A 183 -10.58 13.86 13.81
C LEU A 183 -11.46 13.25 12.70
N GLU A 184 -11.74 14.02 11.67
CA GLU A 184 -12.50 13.62 10.49
C GLU A 184 -11.70 12.66 9.59
N ASP A 185 -10.38 12.56 9.76
CA ASP A 185 -9.50 11.63 9.03
C ASP A 185 -9.52 10.19 9.59
N PHE A 186 -10.32 9.96 10.63
CA PHE A 186 -10.59 8.63 11.16
C PHE A 186 -11.88 8.02 10.59
N VAL A 187 -12.58 8.74 9.70
CA VAL A 187 -13.74 8.21 8.99
C VAL A 187 -13.25 7.28 7.88
N PRO A 188 -13.68 6.00 7.85
CA PRO A 188 -13.29 5.06 6.81
C PRO A 188 -13.81 5.49 5.42
N SER A 189 -12.96 5.45 4.39
CA SER A 189 -13.39 5.68 3.00
C SER A 189 -12.85 4.64 2.01
N ALA A 190 -13.51 4.50 0.86
CA ALA A 190 -13.12 3.55 -0.17
C ALA A 190 -11.88 4.03 -0.95
N ASP A 191 -11.75 5.35 -1.17
CA ASP A 191 -10.62 5.94 -1.88
C ASP A 191 -9.31 5.80 -1.10
N THR A 192 -9.35 5.94 0.22
CA THR A 192 -8.18 5.69 1.08
C THR A 192 -7.78 4.23 1.06
N LEU A 193 -8.74 3.29 1.10
CA LEU A 193 -8.46 1.86 0.98
C LEU A 193 -7.78 1.53 -0.36
N ALA A 194 -8.23 2.16 -1.45
CA ALA A 194 -7.62 2.00 -2.76
C ALA A 194 -6.17 2.55 -2.78
N LEU A 195 -5.94 3.71 -2.17
CA LEU A 195 -4.59 4.28 -2.06
C LEU A 195 -3.66 3.46 -1.18
N THR A 196 -4.10 3.03 0.01
CA THR A 196 -3.28 2.19 0.90
C THR A 196 -2.94 0.87 0.21
N THR A 197 -3.90 0.27 -0.50
CA THR A 197 -3.67 -0.94 -1.31
C THR A 197 -2.66 -0.71 -2.42
N ARG A 198 -2.73 0.43 -3.13
CA ARG A 198 -1.77 0.79 -4.20
C ARG A 198 -0.37 1.00 -3.64
N VAL A 199 -0.25 1.70 -2.53
CA VAL A 199 1.04 1.90 -1.85
C VAL A 199 1.61 0.56 -1.43
N TRP A 200 0.81 -0.28 -0.79
CA TRP A 200 1.21 -1.62 -0.37
C TRP A 200 1.65 -2.52 -1.53
N GLU A 201 0.95 -2.47 -2.66
CA GLU A 201 1.35 -3.17 -3.88
C GLU A 201 2.73 -2.69 -4.38
N SER A 202 3.03 -1.40 -4.27
CA SER A 202 4.37 -0.91 -4.58
C SER A 202 5.45 -1.47 -3.66
N TYR A 203 5.16 -1.63 -2.36
CA TYR A 203 6.09 -2.27 -1.43
C TYR A 203 6.35 -3.73 -1.82
N LEU A 204 5.29 -4.48 -2.12
CA LEU A 204 5.39 -5.88 -2.54
C LEU A 204 6.15 -6.02 -3.87
N ASN A 205 5.99 -5.07 -4.79
CA ASN A 205 6.74 -5.03 -6.05
C ASN A 205 8.21 -4.66 -5.82
N GLN A 206 8.51 -3.78 -4.86
CA GLN A 206 9.89 -3.46 -4.51
C GLN A 206 10.59 -4.65 -3.86
N ILE A 207 9.88 -5.39 -2.99
CA ILE A 207 10.36 -6.66 -2.43
C ILE A 207 10.65 -7.62 -3.58
N TYR A 208 9.72 -7.83 -4.50
CA TYR A 208 9.94 -8.68 -5.68
C TYR A 208 11.16 -8.27 -6.49
N PHE A 209 11.32 -6.98 -6.77
CA PHE A 209 12.49 -6.45 -7.48
C PHE A 209 13.80 -6.71 -6.74
N PHE A 210 13.79 -6.58 -5.41
CA PHE A 210 14.94 -6.91 -4.58
C PHE A 210 15.25 -8.41 -4.60
N LEU A 211 14.22 -9.27 -4.51
CA LEU A 211 14.38 -10.72 -4.68
C LEU A 211 14.98 -11.04 -6.06
N ARG A 212 14.60 -10.33 -7.13
CA ARG A 212 15.17 -10.50 -8.47
C ARG A 212 16.64 -10.04 -8.58
N GLY A 213 17.24 -9.51 -7.52
CA GLY A 213 18.66 -9.12 -7.50
C GLY A 213 18.95 -7.76 -8.14
N GLY A 214 17.95 -6.88 -8.23
CA GLY A 214 18.14 -5.44 -8.44
C GLY A 214 18.51 -4.99 -9.87
N GLN A 215 18.26 -5.80 -10.89
CA GLN A 215 18.49 -5.39 -12.28
C GLN A 215 17.37 -4.47 -12.75
N ARG A 216 17.66 -3.16 -12.79
CA ARG A 216 16.90 -2.20 -13.58
C ARG A 216 17.05 -2.52 -15.06
#